data_AF-A0A1V2ZC13-F1
#
_entry.id   AF-A0A1V2ZC13-F1
#
_cell.length_a   1.000
_cell.length_b   1.000
_cell.length_c   1.000
_cell.angle_alpha   90.00
_cell.angle_beta   90.00
_cell.angle_gamma   90.00
#
_symmetry.space_group_name_H-M   'P 1'
#
loop_
_entity.id
_entity.type
_entity.pdbx_description
1 polymer ?
#
loop_
_entity_poly.entity_id
_entity_poly.type
_entity_poly.pdbx_seq_one_letter_code
_entity_poly.pdbx_strand_id
1 'polypeptide(L)'
;MADARTDSPAPEGLDSDVSEFSYEQARDELVRVVAELEQGSSTLERSLALWERGEALAARCEEWLIGARARLEAARSGSSAG
;
A
#
# COMPACT_ATOMS: atom_id res chain seq x y z
N MET A 1 -1.81 29.86 -26.91
CA MET A 1 -0.42 29.63 -27.33
C MET A 1 0.26 28.91 -26.18
N ALA A 2 0.67 27.66 -26.42
CA ALA A 2 1.42 26.72 -25.58
C ALA A 2 0.81 26.29 -24.23
N ASP A 3 0.02 25.22 -24.30
CA ASP A 3 -0.26 24.25 -23.23
C ASP A 3 1.06 23.54 -22.88
N ALA A 4 1.67 23.90 -21.76
CA ALA A 4 2.87 23.23 -21.25
C ALA A 4 2.52 22.50 -19.96
N ARG A 5 1.60 21.54 -20.06
CA ARG A 5 1.53 20.44 -19.09
C ARG A 5 2.75 19.57 -19.32
N THR A 6 3.80 19.90 -18.59
CA THR A 6 5.05 19.15 -18.47
C THR A 6 4.78 17.65 -18.48
N ASP A 7 5.28 17.00 -19.52
CA ASP A 7 5.55 15.57 -19.57
C ASP A 7 6.51 15.26 -18.42
N SER A 8 5.96 14.77 -17.31
CA SER A 8 6.72 14.34 -16.15
C SER A 8 6.90 12.84 -16.32
N PRO A 9 8.15 12.34 -16.38
CA PRO A 9 8.39 10.93 -16.63
C PRO A 9 7.66 10.10 -15.58
N ALA A 10 7.10 8.97 -16.02
CA ALA A 10 6.54 7.97 -15.12
C ALA A 10 7.57 7.67 -14.01
N PRO A 11 7.15 7.53 -12.74
CA PRO A 11 8.08 7.29 -11.64
C PRO A 11 8.77 5.93 -11.84
N GLU A 12 9.97 5.95 -12.42
CA GLU A 12 10.92 4.85 -12.39
C GLU A 12 11.41 4.70 -10.94
N GLY A 13 11.03 3.59 -10.29
CA GLY A 13 11.36 3.28 -8.90
C GLY A 13 10.22 2.76 -8.02
N LEU A 14 9.06 2.38 -8.57
CA LEU A 14 7.91 1.89 -7.80
C LEU A 14 7.83 0.36 -7.66
N ASP A 15 8.74 -0.39 -8.27
CA ASP A 15 8.71 -1.85 -8.36
C ASP A 15 9.37 -2.60 -7.18
N SER A 16 9.61 -1.92 -6.05
CA SER A 16 9.82 -2.68 -4.81
C SER A 16 8.57 -3.52 -4.56
N ASP A 17 8.74 -4.84 -4.62
CA ASP A 17 7.65 -5.79 -4.52
C ASP A 17 6.96 -5.59 -3.16
N VAL A 18 5.71 -5.13 -3.20
CA VAL A 18 4.91 -4.82 -2.01
C VAL A 18 4.85 -6.02 -1.06
N SER A 19 5.01 -7.24 -1.58
CA SER A 19 5.07 -8.46 -0.77
C SER A 19 6.23 -8.50 0.22
N GLU A 20 7.31 -7.76 -0.02
CA GLU A 20 8.49 -7.70 0.85
C GLU A 20 8.33 -6.68 1.99
N PHE A 21 7.31 -5.82 1.94
CA PHE A 21 7.15 -4.75 2.93
C PHE A 21 6.78 -5.29 4.31
N SER A 22 7.35 -4.66 5.35
CA SER A 22 6.82 -4.71 6.71
C SER A 22 5.44 -4.03 6.78
N TYR A 23 4.71 -4.26 7.87
CA TYR A 23 3.42 -3.63 8.09
C TYR A 23 3.52 -2.09 8.08
N GLU A 24 4.50 -1.54 8.79
CA GLU A 24 4.70 -0.09 8.88
C GLU A 24 5.06 0.53 7.53
N GLN A 25 5.93 -0.13 6.75
CA GLN A 25 6.27 0.32 5.39
C GLN A 25 5.06 0.30 4.47
N ALA A 26 4.27 -0.79 4.48
CA ALA A 26 3.07 -0.90 3.66
C ALA A 26 2.01 0.16 4.05
N ARG A 27 1.81 0.38 5.35
CA ARG A 27 0.88 1.40 5.86
C ARG A 27 1.31 2.81 5.46
N ASP A 28 2.58 3.15 5.68
CA ASP A 28 3.09 4.50 5.42
C ASP A 28 3.05 4.83 3.92
N GLU A 29 3.36 3.84 3.07
CA GLU A 29 3.21 4.00 1.62
C GLU A 29 1.74 4.11 1.19
N LEU A 30 0.83 3.32 1.79
CA LEU A 30 -0.60 3.41 1.50
C LEU A 30 -1.15 4.81 1.82
N VAL A 31 -0.74 5.40 2.94
CA VAL A 31 -1.11 6.77 3.31
C VAL A 31 -0.65 7.78 2.26
N ARG A 32 0.56 7.62 1.71
CA ARG A 32 1.06 8.50 0.62
C ARG A 32 0.24 8.35 -0.65
N VAL A 33 -0.03 7.11 -1.06
CA VAL A 33 -0.84 6.81 -2.26
C VAL A 33 -2.24 7.42 -2.14
N VAL A 34 -2.90 7.24 -1.00
CA VAL A 34 -4.22 7.84 -0.74
C VAL A 34 -4.15 9.36 -0.79
N ALA A 35 -3.16 9.97 -0.15
CA ALA A 35 -2.99 11.42 -0.17
C ALA A 35 -2.74 11.97 -1.59
N GLU A 36 -2.07 11.21 -2.46
CA GLU A 36 -1.88 11.60 -3.87
C GLU A 36 -3.18 11.47 -4.69
N LEU A 37 -3.95 10.40 -4.47
CA LEU A 37 -5.26 10.23 -5.09
C LEU A 37 -6.24 11.36 -4.70
N GLU A 38 -6.26 11.74 -3.42
CA GLU A 38 -7.13 12.80 -2.89
C GLU A 38 -6.82 14.20 -3.43
N GLN A 39 -5.57 14.45 -3.87
CA GLN A 39 -5.20 15.73 -4.49
C GLN A 39 -5.87 15.95 -5.85
N GLY A 40 -6.25 14.88 -6.56
CA GLY A 40 -7.04 14.95 -7.79
C GLY A 40 -6.38 15.67 -8.98
N SER A 41 -5.07 15.96 -8.91
CA SER A 41 -4.32 16.66 -9.98
C SER A 41 -3.63 15.72 -10.98
N SER A 42 -3.88 14.41 -10.88
CA SER A 42 -3.25 13.36 -11.69
C SER A 42 -4.02 13.04 -12.97
N THR A 43 -3.33 12.50 -13.98
CA THR A 43 -3.99 11.93 -15.16
C THR A 43 -4.77 10.66 -14.79
N LEU A 44 -5.65 10.19 -15.68
CA LEU A 44 -6.41 8.96 -15.46
C LEU A 44 -5.47 7.75 -15.28
N GLU A 45 -4.48 7.62 -16.16
CA GLU A 45 -3.52 6.51 -16.14
C GLU A 45 -2.72 6.50 -14.83
N ARG A 46 -2.27 7.67 -14.37
CA ARG A 46 -1.58 7.80 -13.07
C ARG A 46 -2.52 7.48 -11.91
N SER A 47 -3.77 7.91 -11.98
CA SER A 47 -4.77 7.63 -10.92
C SER A 47 -5.08 6.14 -10.81
N LEU A 48 -5.15 5.43 -11.95
CA LEU A 48 -5.30 3.98 -11.97
C LEU A 48 -4.08 3.26 -11.39
N ALA A 49 -2.87 3.66 -11.77
CA ALA A 49 -1.64 3.07 -11.21
C ALA A 49 -1.53 3.28 -9.69
N LEU A 50 -1.90 4.46 -9.20
CA LEU A 50 -1.97 4.75 -7.76
C LEU A 50 -3.02 3.88 -7.07
N TRP A 51 -4.20 3.72 -7.67
CA TRP A 51 -5.25 2.86 -7.11
C TRP A 51 -4.80 1.39 -7.01
N GLU A 52 -4.24 0.83 -8.09
CA GLU A 52 -3.72 -0.56 -8.10
C GLU A 52 -2.63 -0.77 -7.04
N ARG A 53 -1.71 0.20 -6.90
CA ARG A 53 -0.70 0.18 -5.83
C ARG A 53 -1.33 0.24 -4.44
N GLY A 54 -2.35 1.09 -4.26
CA GLY A 54 -3.11 1.20 -3.02
C GLY A 54 -3.76 -0.12 -2.61
N GLU A 55 -4.40 -0.81 -3.56
CA GLU A 55 -5.01 -2.12 -3.34
C GLU A 55 -3.97 -3.16 -2.91
N ALA A 56 -2.80 -3.21 -3.59
CA ALA A 56 -1.73 -4.12 -3.22
C ALA A 56 -1.20 -3.86 -1.79
N LEU A 57 -1.03 -2.58 -1.42
CA LEU A 57 -0.57 -2.20 -0.08
C LEU A 57 -1.61 -2.52 1.00
N ALA A 58 -2.90 -2.32 0.71
CA ALA A 58 -3.99 -2.67 1.61
C ALA A 58 -4.04 -4.18 1.86
N ALA A 59 -3.94 -4.98 0.80
CA ALA A 59 -3.87 -6.44 0.91
C ALA A 59 -2.68 -6.89 1.78
N ARG A 60 -1.50 -6.29 1.57
CA ARG A 60 -0.32 -6.58 2.39
C ARG A 60 -0.52 -6.24 3.87
N CYS A 61 -1.15 -5.10 4.16
CA CYS A 61 -1.49 -4.72 5.53
C CYS A 61 -2.43 -5.75 6.17
N GLU A 62 -3.44 -6.19 5.42
CA GLU A 62 -4.39 -7.19 5.89
C GLU A 62 -3.71 -8.53 6.21
N GLU A 63 -2.82 -9.03 5.35
CA GLU A 63 -2.04 -10.25 5.60
C GLU A 63 -1.30 -10.22 6.93
N TRP A 64 -0.62 -9.10 7.22
CA TRP A 64 0.08 -8.89 8.48
C TRP A 64 -0.87 -8.94 9.69
N LEU A 65 -2.03 -8.29 9.60
CA LEU A 65 -3.02 -8.24 10.68
C LEU A 65 -3.70 -9.60 10.92
N ILE A 66 -3.99 -10.34 9.85
CA ILE A 66 -4.49 -11.72 9.93
C ILE A 66 -3.46 -12.60 10.62
N GLY A 67 -2.20 -12.55 10.18
CA GLY A 67 -1.10 -13.33 10.76
C GLY A 67 -0.86 -13.02 12.24
N ALA A 68 -0.86 -11.74 12.62
CA ALA A 68 -0.73 -11.30 14.00
C ALA A 68 -1.86 -11.84 14.89
N ARG A 69 -3.12 -11.75 14.41
CA ARG A 69 -4.28 -12.29 15.11
C ARG A 69 -4.20 -13.80 15.30
N ALA A 70 -3.79 -14.54 14.28
CA ALA A 70 -3.63 -16.00 14.37
C ALA A 70 -2.58 -16.41 15.42
N ARG A 71 -1.45 -15.69 15.48
CA ARG A 71 -0.40 -15.93 16.49
C ARG A 71 -0.90 -15.67 17.92
N LEU A 72 -1.67 -14.61 18.12
CA LEU A 72 -2.27 -14.28 19.42
C LEU A 72 -3.25 -15.37 19.87
N GLU A 73 -4.08 -15.87 18.95
CA GLU A 73 -5.05 -16.93 19.26
C GLU A 73 -4.36 -18.25 19.64
N ALA A 74 -3.31 -18.63 18.90
CA ALA A 74 -2.51 -19.81 19.21
C ALA A 74 -1.84 -19.72 20.60
N ALA A 75 -1.31 -18.55 20.96
CA ALA A 75 -0.69 -18.33 22.27
C ALA A 75 -1.70 -18.43 23.43
N ARG A 76 -2.93 -17.95 23.23
CA ARG A 76 -4.03 -18.04 24.21
C ARG A 76 -4.49 -19.49 24.41
N SER A 77 -4.70 -20.21 23.32
CA SER A 77 -5.12 -21.62 23.35
C SER A 77 -4.06 -22.52 23.99
N GLY A 78 -2.77 -22.27 23.73
CA GLY A 78 -1.66 -23.02 24.36
C GLY A 78 -1.49 -22.77 25.86
N SER A 79 -1.90 -21.59 26.37
CA SER A 79 -1.81 -21.26 27.81
C SER A 79 -2.95 -21.86 28.64
N SER A 80 -4.07 -22.26 28.02
CA SER A 80 -5.21 -22.87 28.71
C SER A 80 -5.05 -24.38 28.96
N ALA A 81 -4.01 -25.02 28.41
CA ALA A 81 -3.77 -26.46 28.49
C ALA A 81 -2.60 -26.84 29.42
N GLY A 82 -2.16 -25.93 30.29
CA GLY A 82 -1.09 -26.13 31.27
C GLY A 82 -1.59 -26.14 32.71
#